data_AF-V5HJB7-F1
#
_entry.id   AF-V5HJB7-F1
#
_cell.length_a   1.000
_cell.length_b   1.000
_cell.length_c   1.000
_cell.angle_alpha   90.00
_cell.angle_beta   90.00
_cell.angle_gamma   90.00
#
_symmetry.space_group_name_H-M   'P 1'
#
loop_
_entity.id
_entity.type
_entity.pdbx_description
1 polymer ?
#
loop_
_entity_poly.entity_id
_entity_poly.type
_entity_poly.pdbx_seq_one_letter_code
_entity_poly.pdbx_strand_id
1 'polypeptide(L)'
;CESDADCIRGQRCVLHGNYSQNANCETYNTCIPVANDGCTCNSGYACYMKFCIQAPFECLVLEDLNSRCGGSEGPKCSSNEVCGYRRTFLNCTKCPCYGTHEAVCVPRDPANTCHRDSMVQVGRGGTPSYVCKDCASPASVLTARNRHSYSS
;
A
#
# COMPACT_ATOMS: atom_id res chain seq x y z
N CYS A 1 11.64 -11.58 15.99
CA CYS A 1 11.95 -10.33 16.70
C CYS A 1 10.64 -9.63 17.01
N GLU A 2 10.60 -8.85 18.08
CA GLU A 2 9.49 -7.99 18.46
C GLU A 2 9.82 -6.52 18.23
N SER A 3 11.12 -6.16 18.28
CA SER A 3 11.60 -4.79 18.05
C SER A 3 12.99 -4.76 17.41
N ASP A 4 13.41 -3.56 16.97
CA ASP A 4 14.75 -3.34 16.41
C ASP A 4 15.88 -3.67 17.40
N ALA A 5 15.61 -3.62 18.72
CA ALA A 5 16.58 -3.95 19.74
C ALA A 5 16.96 -5.45 19.75
N ASP A 6 16.13 -6.31 19.17
CA ASP A 6 16.40 -7.75 19.06
C ASP A 6 17.36 -8.06 17.89
N CYS A 7 17.60 -7.09 17.02
CA CYS A 7 18.36 -7.26 15.79
C CYS A 7 19.81 -6.80 15.95
N ILE A 8 20.72 -7.44 15.22
CA ILE A 8 22.12 -7.01 15.19
C ILE A 8 22.25 -5.66 14.48
N ARG A 9 23.38 -4.98 14.72
CA ARG A 9 23.66 -3.68 14.09
C ARG A 9 23.52 -3.74 12.57
N GLY A 10 22.80 -2.77 12.00
CA GLY A 10 22.53 -2.70 10.56
C GLY A 10 21.29 -3.50 10.11
N GLN A 11 20.60 -4.16 11.04
CA GLN A 11 19.32 -4.81 10.78
C GLN A 11 18.18 -4.10 11.53
N ARG A 12 16.97 -4.32 11.04
CA ARG A 12 15.73 -3.88 11.70
C ARG A 12 14.72 -5.02 11.73
N CYS A 13 13.83 -4.98 12.72
CA CYS A 13 12.76 -5.95 12.85
C CYS A 13 11.62 -5.56 11.91
N VAL A 14 11.56 -6.20 10.75
CA VAL A 14 10.66 -5.80 9.65
C VAL A 14 9.54 -6.82 9.46
N LEU A 15 8.32 -6.29 9.32
CA LEU A 15 7.14 -7.08 8.99
C LEU A 15 7.30 -7.73 7.61
N HIS A 16 7.11 -9.04 7.58
CA HIS A 16 6.90 -9.81 6.36
C HIS A 16 5.44 -10.23 6.29
N GLY A 17 4.76 -9.93 5.19
CA GLY A 17 3.35 -10.29 5.01
C GLY A 17 3.06 -10.89 3.64
N ASN A 18 2.37 -12.03 3.61
CA ASN A 18 1.94 -12.67 2.37
C ASN A 18 0.47 -12.35 2.08
N TYR A 19 0.25 -11.50 1.07
CA TYR A 19 -1.07 -11.12 0.58
C TYR A 19 -1.29 -11.60 -0.87
N SER A 20 -0.73 -12.73 -1.27
CA SER A 20 -1.15 -13.41 -2.51
C SER A 20 -2.61 -13.86 -2.45
N GLN A 21 -3.35 -13.87 -3.56
CA GLN A 21 -4.80 -14.14 -3.59
C GLN A 21 -5.23 -15.43 -2.87
N ASN A 22 -4.35 -16.43 -2.78
CA ASN A 22 -4.63 -17.71 -2.12
C ASN A 22 -4.16 -17.78 -0.65
N ALA A 23 -3.42 -16.78 -0.16
CA ALA A 23 -2.93 -16.75 1.21
C ALA A 23 -4.04 -16.47 2.23
N ASN A 24 -3.65 -16.41 3.51
CA ASN A 24 -4.51 -16.05 4.63
C ASN A 24 -4.03 -14.78 5.35
N CYS A 25 -3.28 -13.91 4.65
CA CYS A 25 -2.64 -12.72 5.23
C CYS A 25 -1.73 -13.03 6.41
N GLU A 26 -0.97 -14.12 6.28
CA GLU A 26 0.01 -14.52 7.28
C GLU A 26 1.12 -13.48 7.35
N THR A 27 1.45 -13.10 8.58
CA THR A 27 2.52 -12.14 8.86
C THR A 27 3.49 -12.69 9.89
N TYR A 28 4.74 -12.28 9.78
CA TYR A 28 5.76 -12.54 10.79
C TYR A 28 6.80 -11.41 10.76
N ASN A 29 7.53 -11.24 11.86
CA ASN A 29 8.60 -10.25 11.95
C ASN A 29 9.96 -10.94 11.96
N THR A 30 10.90 -10.46 11.16
CA THR A 30 12.28 -10.96 11.14
C THR A 30 13.27 -9.82 11.01
N CYS A 31 14.46 -10.04 11.55
CA CYS A 31 15.57 -9.11 11.39
C CYS A 31 16.10 -9.22 9.97
N ILE A 32 16.09 -8.11 9.22
CA ILE A 32 16.67 -8.03 7.88
C ILE A 32 17.65 -6.85 7.77
N PRO A 33 18.64 -6.93 6.88
CA PRO A 33 19.45 -5.77 6.52
C PRO A 33 18.56 -4.66 5.95
N VAL A 34 18.80 -3.43 6.40
CA VAL A 34 18.16 -2.23 5.84
C VAL A 34 19.21 -1.19 5.48
N ALA A 35 18.95 -0.44 4.43
CA ALA A 35 19.68 0.76 4.04
C ALA A 35 18.81 2.00 4.28
N ASN A 36 19.37 3.19 4.13
CA ASN A 36 18.63 4.44 4.34
C ASN A 36 17.46 4.61 3.36
N ASP A 37 17.53 3.97 2.20
CA ASP A 37 16.59 4.09 1.08
C ASP A 37 15.91 2.75 0.70
N GLY A 38 16.05 1.70 1.51
CA GLY A 38 15.46 0.41 1.19
C GLY A 38 15.72 -0.71 2.18
N CYS A 39 15.18 -1.89 1.87
CA CYS A 39 15.28 -3.08 2.68
C CYS A 39 15.54 -4.32 1.83
N THR A 40 16.30 -5.28 2.38
CA THR A 40 16.62 -6.53 1.69
C THR A 40 15.75 -7.64 2.25
N CYS A 41 14.60 -7.85 1.62
CA CYS A 41 13.61 -8.83 2.06
C CYS A 41 14.04 -10.27 1.78
N ASN A 42 13.41 -11.21 2.50
CA ASN A 42 13.52 -12.63 2.19
C ASN A 42 13.05 -12.92 0.74
N SER A 43 13.56 -14.01 0.15
CA SER A 43 13.16 -14.44 -1.19
C SER A 43 11.64 -14.49 -1.36
N GLY A 44 11.15 -13.92 -2.47
CA GLY A 44 9.72 -13.84 -2.80
C GLY A 44 9.00 -12.59 -2.27
N TYR A 45 9.62 -11.82 -1.37
CA TYR A 45 9.04 -10.58 -0.84
C TYR A 45 9.64 -9.36 -1.53
N ALA A 46 8.80 -8.36 -1.80
CA ALA A 46 9.24 -7.06 -2.28
C ALA A 46 9.33 -6.07 -1.11
N CYS A 47 10.35 -5.19 -1.16
CA CYS A 47 10.50 -4.12 -0.19
C CYS A 47 9.54 -2.97 -0.51
N TYR A 48 8.81 -2.51 0.50
CA TYR A 48 7.98 -1.32 0.42
C TYR A 48 8.36 -0.32 1.51
N MET A 49 8.39 0.95 1.11
CA MET A 49 8.62 2.06 2.01
C MET A 49 7.30 2.71 2.43
N LYS A 50 7.28 3.22 3.65
CA LYS A 50 6.19 4.02 4.22
C LYS A 50 6.78 5.27 4.82
N PHE A 51 6.03 6.36 4.85
CA PHE A 51 6.40 7.55 5.60
C PHE A 51 6.18 7.35 7.11
N CYS A 52 6.88 6.38 7.71
CA CYS A 52 6.72 6.02 9.12
C CYS A 52 8.06 5.93 9.82
N ILE A 53 8.38 6.88 10.69
CA ILE A 53 9.70 6.97 11.34
C ILE A 53 10.04 5.67 12.10
N GLN A 54 9.06 5.11 12.81
CA GLN A 54 9.28 3.93 13.64
C GLN A 54 9.40 2.65 12.81
N ALA A 55 8.61 2.50 11.75
CA ALA A 55 8.57 1.30 10.90
C ALA A 55 8.47 1.68 9.41
N PRO A 56 9.55 2.22 8.81
CA PRO A 56 9.51 2.76 7.46
C PRO A 56 9.52 1.68 6.38
N PHE A 57 9.78 0.41 6.74
CA PHE A 57 9.93 -0.69 5.80
C PHE A 57 8.93 -1.80 6.08
N GLU A 58 8.43 -2.42 5.02
CA GLU A 58 7.70 -3.68 5.05
C GLU A 58 8.14 -4.56 3.88
N CYS A 59 8.18 -5.86 4.11
CA CYS A 59 8.45 -6.85 3.09
C CYS A 59 7.15 -7.57 2.75
N LEU A 60 6.59 -7.34 1.57
CA LEU A 60 5.25 -7.82 1.24
C LEU A 60 5.25 -8.64 -0.04
N VAL A 61 4.43 -9.69 -0.06
CA VAL A 61 3.95 -10.31 -1.30
C VAL A 61 2.61 -9.68 -1.62
N LEU A 62 2.58 -8.85 -2.67
CA LEU A 62 1.37 -8.23 -3.18
C LEU A 62 1.19 -8.64 -4.65
N GLU A 63 -0.07 -8.81 -5.04
CA GLU A 63 -0.51 -9.08 -6.40
C GLU A 63 -1.31 -7.88 -6.93
N ASP A 64 -1.75 -7.94 -8.19
CA ASP A 64 -2.55 -6.89 -8.85
C ASP A 64 -1.98 -5.47 -8.72
N LEU A 65 -0.65 -5.34 -8.74
CA LEU A 65 0.06 -4.06 -8.64
C LEU A 65 -0.25 -3.11 -9.82
N ASN A 66 -0.71 -3.65 -10.94
CA ASN A 66 -0.97 -2.90 -12.17
C ASN A 66 -2.12 -1.90 -12.02
N SER A 67 -3.15 -2.19 -11.22
CA SER A 67 -4.32 -1.31 -11.04
C SER A 67 -4.14 -0.25 -9.95
N ARG A 68 -2.97 -0.20 -9.29
CA ARG A 68 -2.67 0.73 -8.21
C ARG A 68 -2.29 2.11 -8.75
N CYS A 69 -2.21 3.10 -7.85
CA CYS A 69 -1.56 4.37 -8.17
C CYS A 69 -0.12 4.12 -8.64
N GLY A 70 0.24 4.65 -9.81
CA GLY A 70 1.54 4.42 -10.46
C GLY A 70 1.65 3.10 -11.24
N GLY A 71 0.64 2.23 -11.16
CA GLY A 71 0.56 1.02 -11.96
C GLY A 71 0.30 1.28 -13.44
N SER A 72 0.57 0.29 -14.28
CA SER A 72 0.38 0.38 -15.74
C SER A 72 -1.09 0.57 -16.14
N GLU A 73 -2.01 -0.05 -15.40
CA GLU A 73 -3.46 0.00 -15.57
C GLU A 73 -4.16 0.93 -14.56
N GLY A 74 -3.40 1.59 -13.69
CA GLY A 74 -3.90 2.59 -12.75
C GLY A 74 -4.27 3.92 -13.45
N PRO A 75 -5.02 4.79 -12.77
CA PRO A 75 -5.45 6.06 -13.34
C PRO A 75 -4.24 6.97 -13.62
N LYS A 76 -4.31 7.76 -14.68
CA LYS A 76 -3.30 8.75 -15.04
C LYS A 76 -3.79 10.14 -14.65
N CYS A 77 -3.33 10.61 -13.50
CA CYS A 77 -3.76 11.90 -12.96
C CYS A 77 -3.06 13.05 -13.67
N SER A 78 -3.79 14.15 -13.86
CA SER A 78 -3.23 15.40 -14.34
C SER A 78 -2.30 16.05 -13.31
N SER A 79 -1.60 17.12 -13.70
CA SER A 79 -0.68 17.85 -12.81
C SER A 79 -1.36 18.43 -11.57
N ASN A 80 -2.66 18.74 -11.66
CA ASN A 80 -3.46 19.33 -10.59
C ASN A 80 -4.21 18.28 -9.76
N GLU A 81 -3.93 17.01 -9.97
CA GLU A 81 -4.54 15.89 -9.28
C GLU A 81 -3.48 15.06 -8.55
N VAL A 82 -3.95 14.31 -7.56
CA VAL A 82 -3.18 13.30 -6.86
C VAL A 82 -3.90 11.97 -6.98
N CYS A 83 -3.14 10.89 -7.17
CA CYS A 83 -3.71 9.56 -7.14
C CYS A 83 -3.88 9.10 -5.70
N GLY A 84 -5.06 8.60 -5.36
CA GLY A 84 -5.34 8.01 -4.05
C GLY A 84 -6.24 6.79 -4.16
N TYR A 85 -6.51 6.18 -3.01
CA TYR A 85 -7.30 4.97 -2.91
C TYR A 85 -8.66 5.26 -2.28
N ARG A 86 -9.72 4.94 -3.01
CA ARG A 86 -11.10 5.02 -2.53
C ARG A 86 -11.58 3.62 -2.16
N ARG A 87 -12.20 3.47 -0.99
CA ARG A 87 -12.84 2.22 -0.59
C ARG A 87 -14.00 1.90 -1.53
N THR A 88 -14.06 0.66 -1.99
CA THR A 88 -15.24 0.11 -2.66
C THR A 88 -16.29 -0.32 -1.62
N PHE A 89 -17.42 -0.83 -2.10
CA PHE A 89 -18.45 -1.46 -1.26
C PHE A 89 -18.29 -2.98 -1.17
N LEU A 90 -17.13 -3.51 -1.57
CA LEU A 90 -16.85 -4.93 -1.51
C LEU A 90 -16.74 -5.38 -0.04
N ASN A 91 -17.60 -6.32 0.36
CA ASN A 91 -17.51 -6.98 1.66
C ASN A 91 -16.63 -8.22 1.53
N CYS A 92 -15.69 -8.37 2.45
CA CYS A 92 -14.71 -9.45 2.42
C CYS A 92 -14.96 -10.46 3.51
N THR A 93 -14.96 -11.73 3.14
CA THR A 93 -15.10 -12.87 4.06
C THR A 93 -13.78 -13.63 4.26
N LYS A 94 -12.78 -13.37 3.41
CA LYS A 94 -11.43 -13.94 3.51
C LYS A 94 -10.37 -12.88 3.19
N CYS A 95 -9.22 -13.00 3.83
CA CYS A 95 -8.02 -12.19 3.57
C CYS A 95 -7.03 -13.00 2.72
N PRO A 96 -6.35 -12.41 1.71
CA PRO A 96 -6.44 -11.02 1.27
C PRO A 96 -7.67 -10.76 0.41
N CYS A 97 -8.13 -9.51 0.39
CA CYS A 97 -9.32 -9.12 -0.33
C CYS A 97 -9.03 -8.01 -1.34
N TYR A 98 -8.66 -8.45 -2.55
CA TYR A 98 -8.44 -7.57 -3.68
C TYR A 98 -9.75 -6.99 -4.21
N GLY A 99 -9.72 -5.72 -4.61
CA GLY A 99 -10.89 -4.97 -5.06
C GLY A 99 -11.62 -4.22 -3.95
N THR A 100 -11.13 -4.27 -2.71
CA THR A 100 -11.63 -3.42 -1.61
C THR A 100 -11.36 -1.94 -1.83
N HIS A 101 -10.40 -1.62 -2.68
CA HIS A 101 -10.05 -0.26 -3.03
C HIS A 101 -9.89 -0.13 -4.53
N GLU A 102 -10.15 1.07 -5.04
CA GLU A 102 -9.84 1.47 -6.39
C GLU A 102 -8.88 2.67 -6.34
N ALA A 103 -7.92 2.70 -7.26
CA ALA A 103 -7.08 3.88 -7.45
C ALA A 103 -7.86 4.92 -8.27
N VAL A 104 -7.93 6.16 -7.78
CA VAL A 104 -8.66 7.26 -8.40
C VAL A 104 -7.83 8.54 -8.36
N CYS A 105 -8.07 9.44 -9.32
CA CYS A 105 -7.54 10.80 -9.27
C CYS A 105 -8.50 11.70 -8.52
N VAL A 106 -7.96 12.53 -7.64
CA VAL A 106 -8.69 13.59 -6.96
C VAL A 106 -7.96 14.91 -7.11
N PRO A 107 -8.67 16.05 -7.18
CA PRO A 107 -8.05 17.37 -7.17
C PRO A 107 -7.08 17.51 -6.00
N ARG A 108 -5.90 18.09 -6.26
CA ARG A 108 -4.95 18.44 -5.20
C ARG A 108 -5.54 19.51 -4.30
N ASP A 109 -5.30 19.35 -3.00
CA ASP A 109 -5.54 20.38 -2.01
C ASP A 109 -4.21 21.07 -1.70
N PRO A 110 -4.02 22.35 -2.08
CA PRO A 110 -2.79 23.09 -1.79
C PRO A 110 -2.49 23.21 -0.29
N ALA A 111 -3.52 23.17 0.56
CA ALA A 111 -3.36 23.22 2.01
C ALA A 111 -3.00 21.86 2.61
N ASN A 112 -3.13 20.78 1.84
CA ASN A 112 -2.93 19.41 2.30
C ASN A 112 -2.08 18.60 1.30
N THR A 113 -0.76 18.83 1.32
CA THR A 113 0.20 18.11 0.47
C THR A 113 0.75 16.90 1.22
N CYS A 114 0.49 15.69 0.72
CA CYS A 114 1.04 14.46 1.28
C CYS A 114 2.53 14.29 0.97
N HIS A 115 3.27 13.66 1.88
CA HIS A 115 4.61 13.16 1.56
C HIS A 115 4.53 12.09 0.46
N ARG A 116 5.58 11.96 -0.34
CA ARG A 116 5.64 11.02 -1.49
C ARG A 116 5.33 9.57 -1.09
N ASP A 117 5.81 9.17 0.09
CA ASP A 117 5.67 7.81 0.61
C ASP A 117 4.44 7.64 1.53
N SER A 118 3.62 8.69 1.68
CA SER A 118 2.34 8.59 2.37
C SER A 118 1.28 8.03 1.43
N MET A 119 0.44 7.16 1.95
CA MET A 119 -0.70 6.68 1.19
C MET A 119 -1.81 7.74 1.18
N VAL A 120 -2.34 8.07 0.01
CA VAL A 120 -3.48 8.98 -0.11
C VAL A 120 -4.78 8.17 -0.01
N GLN A 121 -5.55 8.40 1.06
CA GLN A 121 -6.87 7.78 1.22
C GLN A 121 -7.96 8.81 0.89
N VAL A 122 -8.83 8.47 -0.06
CA VAL A 122 -9.91 9.36 -0.54
C VAL A 122 -11.17 9.14 0.30
N GLY A 123 -11.77 10.24 0.75
CA GLY A 123 -13.02 10.24 1.51
C GLY A 123 -14.20 9.69 0.72
N ARG A 124 -15.28 9.30 1.42
CA ARG A 124 -16.54 8.92 0.78
C ARG A 124 -17.35 10.18 0.45
N GLY A 125 -17.82 10.26 -0.79
CA GLY A 125 -18.90 11.15 -1.21
C GLY A 125 -18.47 12.53 -1.69
N GLY A 126 -18.27 12.67 -3.01
CA GLY A 126 -18.45 13.89 -3.81
C GLY A 126 -17.52 15.09 -3.57
N THR A 127 -17.04 15.30 -2.34
CA THR A 127 -16.09 16.35 -2.00
C THR A 127 -14.67 15.82 -2.22
N PRO A 128 -13.76 16.58 -2.85
CA PRO A 128 -12.41 16.14 -3.17
C PRO A 128 -11.48 16.13 -1.94
N SER A 129 -11.95 15.63 -0.79
CA SER A 129 -11.13 15.50 0.40
C SER A 129 -10.40 14.16 0.42
N TYR A 130 -9.10 14.23 0.63
CA TYR A 130 -8.25 13.08 0.90
C TYR A 130 -7.45 13.30 2.19
N VAL A 131 -6.98 12.21 2.76
CA VAL A 131 -6.12 12.21 3.95
C VAL A 131 -4.83 11.48 3.64
N CYS A 132 -3.71 12.06 4.07
CA CYS A 132 -2.40 11.44 4.01
C CYS A 132 -2.28 10.41 5.14
N LYS A 133 -1.95 9.18 4.79
CA LYS A 133 -1.77 8.06 5.71
C LYS A 133 -0.31 7.63 5.67
N ASP A 134 0.48 8.33 6.46
CA ASP A 134 1.94 8.26 6.50
C ASP A 134 2.47 6.86 6.83
N CYS A 135 1.89 6.21 7.86
CA CYS A 135 2.29 4.87 8.30
C CYS A 135 1.48 3.72 7.67
N ALA A 136 0.64 3.97 6.66
CA ALA A 136 -0.21 2.93 6.10
C ALA A 136 0.59 1.88 5.33
N SER A 137 0.32 0.60 5.62
CA SER A 137 0.85 -0.51 4.83
C SER A 137 0.31 -0.45 3.40
N PRO A 138 1.14 -0.70 2.36
CA PRO A 138 0.64 -0.93 1.01
C PRO A 138 -0.42 -2.03 0.93
N ALA A 139 -0.40 -3.01 1.84
CA ALA A 139 -1.41 -4.07 1.94
C ALA A 139 -2.77 -3.57 2.47
N SER A 140 -2.85 -2.37 3.05
CA SER A 140 -4.13 -1.80 3.53
C SER A 140 -5.06 -1.36 2.40
N VAL A 141 -4.54 -1.23 1.18
CA VAL A 141 -5.31 -0.93 -0.03
C VAL A 141 -5.02 -2.00 -1.07
N LEU A 142 -5.95 -2.92 -1.29
CA LEU A 142 -5.80 -4.00 -2.27
C LEU A 142 -6.72 -3.70 -3.45
N THR A 143 -6.14 -3.25 -4.55
CA THR A 143 -6.86 -2.98 -5.80
C THR A 143 -6.97 -4.23 -6.64
N ALA A 144 -8.08 -4.41 -7.35
CA ALA A 144 -8.19 -5.44 -8.37
C ALA A 144 -8.30 -4.79 -9.75
N ARG A 145 -7.93 -5.54 -10.79
CA ARG A 145 -8.32 -5.20 -12.15
C ARG A 145 -9.84 -5.08 -12.21
N ASN A 146 -10.33 -3.89 -12.59
CA ASN A 146 -11.74 -3.69 -12.86
C ASN A 146 -12.17 -4.64 -13.99
N ARG A 147 -12.85 -5.74 -13.67
CA ARG A 147 -13.64 -6.51 -14.64
C ARG A 147 -14.95 -5.77 -14.98
N HIS A 148 -14.89 -4.45 -15.20
CA HIS A 148 -15.99 -3.76 -15.87
C HIS A 148 -15.85 -3.95 -17.38
N SER A 149 -16.12 -5.18 -17.79
CA SER A 149 -16.44 -5.58 -19.16
C SER A 149 -17.56 -6.63 -19.07
N TYR A 150 -18.65 -6.29 -18.38
CA TYR A 150 -19.92 -6.93 -18.70
C TYR A 150 -20.45 -6.20 -19.93
N SER A 151 -20.16 -6.78 -21.09
CA SER A 151 -20.96 -6.57 -22.29
C SER A 151 -22.42 -6.89 -21.95
N SER A 152 -23.31 -5.96 -22.28
CA SER A 152 -24.72 -6.23 -22.53
C SER A 152 -25.12 -5.34 -23.69
#